data_AF-Q45HG8-F1
#
_entry.id   AF-Q45HG8-F1
#
_cell.length_a   1.000
_cell.length_b   1.000
_cell.length_c   1.000
_cell.angle_alpha   90.00
_cell.angle_beta   90.00
_cell.angle_gamma   90.00
#
_symmetry.space_group_name_H-M   'P 1'
#
loop_
_entity.id
_entity.type
_entity.pdbx_description
1 polymer ?
#
loop_
_entity_poly.entity_id
_entity_poly.type
_entity_poly.pdbx_seq_one_letter_code
_entity_poly.pdbx_strand_id
1 'polypeptide(L)' 'MSPETETKASVGFKAGVKEYKLTYYTPEYETKDTDILAAFRVTPQPGV' A
#
# COMPACT_ATOMS: atom_id res chain seq x y z
N MET A 1 -14.93 25.01 24.34
CA MET A 1 -15.51 23.69 24.05
C MET A 1 -14.62 23.06 22.99
N SER A 2 -13.88 22.01 23.34
CA SER A 2 -13.03 21.30 22.39
C SER A 2 -13.91 20.39 21.53
N PRO A 3 -13.72 20.32 20.21
CA PRO A 3 -14.46 19.35 19.41
C PRO A 3 -13.97 17.93 19.78
N GLU A 4 -14.89 17.09 20.27
CA GLU A 4 -14.64 15.66 20.46
C GLU A 4 -14.39 15.03 19.09
N THR A 5 -13.19 14.46 18.90
CA THR A 5 -12.83 13.74 17.68
C THR A 5 -13.36 12.31 17.81
N GLU A 6 -14.44 11.99 17.11
CA GLU A 6 -14.94 10.62 17.01
C GLU A 6 -14.01 9.77 16.15
N THR A 7 -13.23 8.90 16.79
CA THR A 7 -12.41 7.91 16.08
C THR A 7 -13.30 6.74 15.65
N LYS A 8 -13.74 6.73 14.39
CA LYS A 8 -14.36 5.54 13.78
C LYS A 8 -13.27 4.51 13.49
N ALA A 9 -12.95 3.66 14.46
CA ALA A 9 -12.15 2.47 14.21
C ALA A 9 -12.94 1.54 13.27
N SER A 10 -12.53 1.46 12.00
CA SER A 10 -13.10 0.53 11.03
C SER A 10 -12.89 -0.91 11.51
N VAL A 11 -13.99 -1.65 11.71
CA VAL A 11 -13.98 -3.06 12.09
C VAL A 11 -13.19 -3.85 11.03
N GLY A 12 -12.02 -4.39 11.42
CA GLY A 12 -11.12 -5.13 10.52
C GLY A 12 -9.74 -4.51 10.29
N PHE A 13 -9.47 -3.30 10.78
CA PHE A 13 -8.12 -2.71 10.69
C PHE A 13 -7.19 -3.30 11.76
N LYS A 14 -6.30 -4.20 11.36
CA LYS A 14 -5.21 -4.71 12.20
C LYS A 14 -3.94 -3.90 11.96
N ALA A 15 -3.52 -3.14 12.97
CA ALA A 15 -2.27 -2.40 12.94
C ALA A 15 -1.05 -3.35 12.96
N GLY A 16 0.06 -2.93 12.34
CA GLY A 16 1.30 -3.71 12.22
C GLY A 16 2.00 -3.49 10.88
N VAL A 17 3.22 -4.01 10.75
CA VAL A 17 3.97 -3.98 9.47
C VAL A 17 3.43 -5.10 8.56
N LYS A 18 3.18 -4.76 7.29
CA LYS A 18 2.81 -5.71 6.26
C LYS A 18 3.92 -5.79 5.22
N GLU A 19 4.11 -6.97 4.65
CA GLU A 19 5.00 -7.13 3.50
C GLU A 19 4.47 -6.30 2.32
N TYR A 20 5.36 -5.56 1.68
CA TYR A 20 5.02 -4.67 0.56
C TYR A 20 4.30 -5.43 -0.58
N LYS A 21 4.73 -6.66 -0.86
CA LYS A 21 4.12 -7.51 -1.89
C LYS A 21 2.63 -7.75 -1.66
N LEU A 22 2.20 -7.89 -0.39
CA LEU A 22 0.82 -8.21 -0.05
C LEU A 22 -0.17 -7.11 -0.45
N THR A 23 0.29 -5.85 -0.48
CA THR A 23 -0.59 -4.70 -0.75
C THR A 23 -0.33 -4.03 -2.10
N TYR A 24 0.82 -4.26 -2.72
CA TYR A 24 1.25 -3.53 -3.93
C TYR A 24 1.56 -4.42 -5.15
N TYR A 25 1.53 -5.75 -5.02
CA TYR A 25 1.78 -6.65 -6.14
C TYR A 25 0.48 -7.32 -6.59
N THR A 26 -0.10 -6.80 -7.68
CA THR A 26 -1.26 -7.38 -8.35
C THR A 26 -0.84 -7.72 -9.78
N PRO A 27 -0.42 -8.96 -10.06
CA PRO A 27 0.08 -9.34 -11.38
C PRO A 27 -0.98 -9.20 -12.48
N GLU A 28 -2.26 -9.24 -12.13
CA GLU A 28 -3.39 -9.08 -13.03
C GLU A 28 -3.90 -7.63 -13.12
N TYR A 29 -3.11 -6.64 -12.69
CA TYR A 29 -3.49 -5.23 -12.83
C TYR A 29 -3.51 -4.82 -14.31
N GLU A 30 -4.67 -4.38 -14.80
CA GLU A 30 -4.83 -3.78 -16.11
C GLU A 30 -4.42 -2.31 -16.08
N THR A 31 -3.41 -1.95 -16.88
CA THR A 31 -2.97 -0.56 -17.04
C THR A 31 -4.05 0.27 -17.73
N LYS A 32 -4.33 1.44 -17.18
CA LYS A 32 -5.26 2.43 -17.74
C LYS A 32 -4.47 3.57 -18.39
N ASP A 33 -5.08 4.22 -19.37
CA ASP A 33 -4.45 5.34 -20.10
C ASP A 33 -4.14 6.55 -19.19
N THR A 34 -4.82 6.65 -18.04
CA THR A 34 -4.60 7.70 -17.03
C THR A 34 -3.47 7.38 -16.06
N ASP A 35 -2.92 6.16 -16.10
CA ASP A 35 -1.90 5.74 -15.16
C ASP A 35 -0.54 6.31 -15.56
N ILE A 36 0.26 6.65 -14.55
CA ILE A 36 1.65 7.05 -14.75
C ILE A 36 2.53 5.82 -14.56
N LEU A 37 3.06 5.29 -15.65
CA LEU A 37 3.93 4.11 -15.64
C LEU A 37 5.39 4.51 -15.47
N ALA A 38 6.11 3.77 -14.64
CA ALA A 38 7.54 3.94 -14.43
C ALA A 38 8.27 2.59 -14.58
N ALA A 39 9.41 2.60 -15.28
CA ALA A 39 10.26 1.43 -15.43
C ALA A 39 11.48 1.56 -14.51
N PHE A 40 11.64 0.62 -13.59
CA PHE A 40 12.75 0.62 -12.64
C PHE A 40 13.73 -0.51 -12.95
N ARG A 41 15.03 -0.18 -12.96
CA ARG A 41 16.08 -1.19 -12.81
C ARG A 41 16.27 -1.45 -11.32
N VAL A 42 15.95 -2.66 -10.88
CA VAL A 42 16.12 -3.07 -9.48
C VAL A 42 17.38 -3.92 -9.35
N THR A 43 18.26 -3.55 -8.42
CA THR A 43 19.33 -4.42 -7.91
C THR A 43 19.04 -4.66 -6.44
N PRO A 44 18.49 -5.82 -6.04
CA PRO A 44 18.17 -6.08 -4.65
C PRO A 44 19.44 -6.14 -3.81
N GLN A 45 19.34 -5.75 -2.54
CA GLN A 45 20.44 -5.97 -1.61
C GLN A 45 20.49 -7.47 -1.24
N PRO A 46 21.69 -8.08 -1.11
CA PRO A 46 21.79 -9.46 -0.66
C PRO A 46 21.24 -9.62 0.77
N GLY A 47 20.34 -10.57 0.97
CA GLY A 47 19.90 -11.01 2.31
C GLY A 47 18.80 -10.17 2.98
N VAL A 48 18.06 -9.37 2.21
CA VAL A 48 16.80 -8.75 2.67
C VAL A 48 15.61 -9.66 2.36
#